data_AF-A0A7K1L221-F1
#
_entry.id   AF-A0A7K1L221-F1
#
_cell.length_a   1.000
_cell.length_b   1.000
_cell.length_c   1.000
_cell.angle_alpha   90.00
_cell.angle_beta   90.00
_cell.angle_gamma   90.00
#
_symmetry.space_group_name_H-M   'P 1'
#
loop_
_entity.id
_entity.type
_entity.pdbx_description
1 polymer ?
#
loop_
_entity_poly.entity_id
_entity_poly.type
_entity_poly.pdbx_seq_one_letter_code
_entity_poly.pdbx_strand_id
1 'polypeptide(L)'
;MRGRRAGEAGAALRQWRWPREFRIHRAQWPDDILAAFADLTASAEPPPAAADAEPPPPVPDQAPGLAGRSLADVATSVWRLHVRTASLPEAMRSTTRQVEKAWDTLVQAGVEIKDHLGEPFDSGLSISVVAFQPTPGLERERVIETIRPSVYFGDRRIQMAEVIVGTPDSADQMPPREGAREQRP
;
A
#
# COMPACT_ATOMS: atom_id res chain seq x y z
N MET A 1 17.88 24.18 -30.66
CA MET A 1 18.01 24.17 -29.18
C MET A 1 17.13 25.25 -28.54
N ARG A 2 15.82 25.04 -28.43
CA ARG A 2 14.89 25.90 -27.66
C ARG A 2 13.76 25.00 -27.18
N GLY A 3 13.54 24.89 -25.87
CA GLY A 3 12.47 24.02 -25.34
C GLY A 3 12.55 23.71 -23.84
N ARG A 4 13.62 24.09 -23.14
CA ARG A 4 13.81 23.78 -21.71
C ARG A 4 13.41 24.93 -20.76
N ARG A 5 12.45 25.80 -21.14
CA ARG A 5 11.99 26.94 -20.32
C ARG A 5 10.52 26.89 -19.89
N ALA A 6 9.70 25.98 -20.43
CA ALA A 6 8.26 25.97 -20.16
C ALA A 6 7.86 25.24 -18.86
N GLY A 7 8.68 24.28 -18.39
CA GLY A 7 8.36 23.47 -17.19
C GLY A 7 8.54 24.21 -15.85
N GLU A 8 9.45 25.17 -15.78
CA GLU A 8 9.77 25.88 -14.53
C GLU A 8 8.66 26.87 -14.12
N ALA A 9 7.99 27.49 -15.09
CA ALA A 9 6.95 28.50 -14.84
C ALA A 9 5.71 27.90 -14.15
N GLY A 10 5.32 26.67 -14.51
CA GLY A 10 4.15 26.00 -13.93
C GLY A 10 4.38 25.41 -12.52
N ALA A 11 5.62 25.07 -12.18
CA ALA A 11 5.98 24.58 -10.85
C ALA A 11 6.01 25.72 -9.81
N ALA A 12 6.52 26.89 -10.20
CA ALA A 12 6.58 28.08 -9.34
C ALA A 12 5.18 28.60 -8.93
N LEU A 13 4.21 28.55 -9.85
CA LEU A 13 2.81 28.97 -9.59
C LEU A 13 2.11 28.07 -8.55
N ARG A 14 2.42 26.77 -8.49
CA ARG A 14 1.83 25.84 -7.51
C ARG A 14 2.40 26.04 -6.09
N GLN A 15 3.63 26.53 -5.98
CA GLN A 15 4.29 26.80 -4.70
C GLN A 15 3.77 28.09 -4.02
N TRP A 16 3.15 29.01 -4.78
CA TRP A 16 2.55 30.23 -4.22
C TRP A 16 1.33 29.98 -3.34
N ARG A 17 0.67 28.84 -3.49
CA ARG A 17 -0.47 28.42 -2.67
C ARG A 17 -0.09 27.95 -1.27
N TRP A 18 1.20 27.80 -1.00
CA TRP A 18 1.72 27.35 0.28
C TRP A 18 2.45 28.48 1.02
N PRO A 19 2.43 28.48 2.38
CA PRO A 19 3.23 29.39 3.20
C PRO A 19 4.72 29.35 2.82
N ARG A 20 5.45 30.45 3.04
CA ARG A 20 6.83 30.61 2.54
C ARG A 20 7.78 29.51 3.03
N GLU A 21 7.53 28.98 4.22
CA GLU A 21 8.30 27.89 4.86
C GLU A 21 8.20 26.54 4.13
N PHE A 22 7.15 26.31 3.32
CA PHE A 22 6.98 25.08 2.53
C PHE A 22 7.39 25.24 1.06
N ARG A 23 7.93 26.40 0.69
CA ARG A 23 8.42 26.62 -0.67
C ARG A 23 9.81 26.03 -0.80
N ILE A 24 9.96 25.08 -1.70
CA ILE A 24 11.25 24.44 -1.96
C ILE A 24 12.17 25.48 -2.60
N HIS A 25 13.14 25.96 -1.83
CA HIS A 25 14.20 26.80 -2.37
C HIS A 25 15.00 26.00 -3.39
N ARG A 26 15.36 26.65 -4.50
CA ARG A 26 16.26 26.06 -5.47
C ARG A 26 17.54 25.69 -4.72
N ALA A 27 17.90 24.42 -4.75
CA ALA A 27 19.13 23.98 -4.14
C ALA A 27 20.28 24.73 -4.82
N GLN A 28 21.01 25.52 -4.05
CA GLN A 28 22.15 26.32 -4.50
C GLN A 28 23.38 25.43 -4.48
N TRP A 29 23.53 24.62 -5.54
CA TRP A 29 24.69 23.76 -5.71
C TRP A 29 25.82 24.59 -6.32
N PRO A 30 27.02 24.57 -5.71
CA PRO A 30 28.23 25.10 -6.32
C PRO A 30 28.47 24.52 -7.72
N ASP A 31 28.84 25.36 -8.68
CA ASP A 31 28.96 24.98 -10.09
C ASP A 31 30.05 23.93 -10.34
N ASP A 32 31.08 23.89 -9.49
CA ASP A 32 32.15 22.88 -9.48
C ASP A 32 31.63 21.47 -9.17
N ILE A 33 30.66 21.35 -8.25
CA ILE A 33 30.01 20.06 -7.95
C ILE A 33 29.15 19.61 -9.14
N LEU A 34 28.43 20.55 -9.76
CA LEU A 34 27.62 20.24 -10.95
C LEU A 34 28.50 19.80 -12.12
N ALA A 35 29.64 20.46 -12.32
CA ALA A 35 30.63 20.07 -13.32
C ALA A 35 31.22 18.68 -13.03
N ALA A 36 31.58 18.40 -11.77
CA ALA A 36 32.11 17.10 -11.37
C ALA A 36 31.11 15.95 -11.62
N PHE A 37 29.81 16.16 -11.37
CA PHE A 37 28.76 15.18 -11.69
C PHE A 37 28.56 15.00 -13.20
N ALA A 38 28.69 16.07 -13.99
CA ALA A 38 28.61 16.01 -15.44
C ALA A 38 29.79 15.24 -16.04
N ASP A 39 31.00 15.46 -15.51
CA ASP A 39 32.20 14.73 -15.93
C ASP A 39 32.13 13.25 -15.53
N LEU A 40 31.54 12.93 -14.37
CA LEU A 40 31.30 11.55 -13.95
C LEU A 40 30.31 10.83 -14.87
N THR A 41 29.24 11.51 -15.30
CA THR A 41 28.25 10.94 -16.22
C THR A 41 28.74 10.89 -17.66
N ALA A 42 29.63 11.80 -18.07
CA ALA A 42 30.29 11.76 -19.38
C ALA A 42 31.40 10.70 -19.45
N SER A 43 32.09 10.43 -18.33
CA SER A 43 33.11 9.39 -18.21
C SER A 43 32.52 8.01 -17.91
N ALA A 44 31.24 7.94 -17.55
CA ALA A 44 30.51 6.69 -17.56
C ALA A 44 30.37 6.24 -19.01
N GLU A 45 31.29 5.39 -19.44
CA GLU A 45 31.17 4.65 -20.69
C GLU A 45 29.77 4.02 -20.68
N PRO A 46 28.88 4.36 -21.63
CA PRO A 46 27.61 3.66 -21.72
C PRO A 46 27.96 2.17 -21.82
N PRO A 47 27.32 1.29 -21.03
CA PRO A 47 27.60 -0.14 -21.12
C PRO A 47 27.55 -0.51 -22.61
N PRO A 48 28.51 -1.32 -23.13
CA PRO A 48 28.57 -1.63 -24.54
C PRO A 48 27.17 -2.04 -24.96
N ALA A 49 26.60 -1.25 -25.87
CA ALA A 49 25.27 -1.48 -26.38
C ALA A 49 25.18 -2.96 -26.73
N ALA A 50 24.38 -3.69 -25.96
CA ALA A 50 24.17 -5.10 -26.15
C ALA A 50 23.46 -5.25 -27.49
N ALA A 51 24.24 -5.38 -28.56
CA ALA A 51 23.77 -5.57 -29.92
C ALA A 51 23.05 -6.92 -30.10
N ASP A 52 23.10 -7.79 -29.09
CA ASP A 52 22.39 -9.07 -29.01
C ASP A 52 21.48 -9.19 -27.76
N ALA A 53 21.26 -8.11 -27.00
CA ALA A 53 20.16 -8.13 -26.04
C ALA A 53 18.88 -7.81 -26.81
N GLU A 54 18.04 -8.84 -26.97
CA GLU A 54 16.63 -8.68 -27.24
C GLU A 54 16.11 -7.47 -26.45
N PRO A 55 15.46 -6.48 -27.09
CA PRO A 55 14.94 -5.32 -26.37
C PRO A 55 14.17 -5.85 -25.17
N PRO A 56 14.40 -5.34 -23.95
CA PRO A 56 13.61 -5.75 -22.79
C PRO A 56 12.14 -5.67 -23.24
N PRO A 57 11.33 -6.72 -22.97
CA PRO A 57 9.95 -6.76 -23.44
C PRO A 57 9.35 -5.40 -23.15
N PRO A 58 8.66 -4.76 -24.11
CA PRO A 58 8.16 -3.41 -23.94
C PRO A 58 7.50 -3.37 -22.59
N VAL A 59 8.11 -2.66 -21.63
CA VAL A 59 7.51 -2.39 -20.34
C VAL A 59 6.15 -1.85 -20.73
N PRO A 60 5.05 -2.59 -20.45
CA PRO A 60 3.79 -2.33 -21.10
C PRO A 60 3.51 -0.86 -20.87
N ASP A 61 3.34 -0.21 -22.02
CA ASP A 61 3.03 1.18 -22.22
C ASP A 61 2.36 1.71 -20.95
N GLN A 62 3.01 2.67 -20.27
CA GLN A 62 2.31 3.46 -19.27
C GLN A 62 1.27 4.25 -20.04
N ALA A 63 0.19 3.57 -20.40
CA ALA A 63 -1.05 4.16 -20.82
C ALA A 63 -1.34 5.26 -19.79
N PRO A 64 -1.84 6.42 -20.21
CA PRO A 64 -2.32 7.45 -19.30
C PRO A 64 -3.63 7.01 -18.61
N GLY A 65 -3.66 5.78 -18.08
CA GLY A 65 -4.62 5.27 -17.11
C GLY A 65 -4.16 5.59 -15.69
N LEU A 66 -5.01 5.31 -14.69
CA LEU A 66 -4.65 5.51 -13.29
C LEU A 66 -3.31 4.82 -12.98
N ALA A 67 -2.31 5.60 -12.55
CA ALA A 67 -1.08 5.04 -12.01
C ALA A 67 -1.43 4.04 -10.89
N GLY A 68 -0.67 2.95 -10.77
CA GLY A 68 -1.02 1.84 -9.85
C GLY A 68 -1.30 2.27 -8.41
N ARG A 69 -0.65 3.34 -7.92
CA ARG A 69 -0.94 3.93 -6.61
C ARG A 69 -2.34 4.54 -6.53
N SER A 70 -2.73 5.33 -7.53
CA SER A 70 -4.06 5.95 -7.58
C SER A 70 -5.16 4.89 -7.71
N LEU A 71 -4.90 3.81 -8.45
CA LEU A 71 -5.83 2.69 -8.55
C LEU A 71 -6.01 1.99 -7.20
N ALA A 72 -4.92 1.75 -6.46
CA ALA A 72 -4.95 1.17 -5.14
C ALA A 72 -5.73 2.04 -4.12
N ASP A 73 -5.58 3.36 -4.18
CA ASP A 73 -6.32 4.30 -3.34
C ASP A 73 -7.83 4.27 -3.64
N VAL A 74 -8.21 4.20 -4.92
CA VAL A 74 -9.62 4.07 -5.34
C VAL A 74 -10.18 2.73 -4.88
N ALA A 75 -9.46 1.63 -5.13
CA ALA A 75 -9.86 0.29 -4.70
C ALA A 75 -10.09 0.22 -3.19
N THR A 76 -9.16 0.79 -2.41
CA THR A 76 -9.28 0.87 -0.95
C THR A 76 -10.49 1.70 -0.51
N SER A 77 -10.78 2.81 -1.20
CA SER A 77 -11.93 3.65 -0.89
C SER A 77 -13.26 2.93 -1.17
N VAL A 78 -13.35 2.22 -2.29
CA VAL A 78 -14.54 1.42 -2.63
C VAL A 78 -14.70 0.25 -1.65
N TRP A 79 -13.62 -0.42 -1.25
CA TRP A 79 -13.67 -1.46 -0.21
C TRP A 79 -14.22 -0.93 1.12
N ARG A 80 -13.73 0.22 1.60
CA ARG A 80 -14.26 0.84 2.84
C ARG A 80 -15.75 1.16 2.73
N LEU A 81 -16.19 1.65 1.57
CA LEU A 81 -17.60 1.89 1.32
C LEU A 81 -18.38 0.59 1.33
N HIS A 82 -17.88 -0.47 0.68
CA HIS A 82 -18.53 -1.78 0.63
C HIS A 82 -18.76 -2.36 2.02
N VAL A 83 -17.70 -2.40 2.86
CA VAL A 83 -17.77 -2.83 4.25
C VAL A 83 -18.78 -1.99 5.05
N ARG A 84 -18.76 -0.67 4.87
CA ARG A 84 -19.70 0.23 5.58
C ARG A 84 -21.14 0.07 5.11
N THR A 85 -21.36 -0.17 3.82
CA THR A 85 -22.71 -0.33 3.26
C THR A 85 -23.36 -1.65 3.65
N ALA A 86 -22.57 -2.68 3.97
CA ALA A 86 -23.07 -3.97 4.43
C ALA A 86 -23.91 -3.89 5.71
N SER A 87 -23.68 -2.88 6.55
CA SER A 87 -24.46 -2.64 7.78
C SER A 87 -25.56 -1.58 7.64
N LEU A 88 -25.81 -1.05 6.44
CA LEU A 88 -26.81 0.01 6.26
C LEU A 88 -28.24 -0.54 6.21
N PRO A 89 -29.24 0.25 6.65
CA PRO A 89 -30.65 -0.14 6.54
C PRO A 89 -31.11 -0.25 5.07
N GLU A 90 -32.12 -1.09 4.84
CA GLU A 90 -32.74 -1.36 3.54
C GLU A 90 -33.30 -0.10 2.83
N ALA A 91 -33.58 0.97 3.58
CA ALA A 91 -33.96 2.27 3.03
C ALA A 91 -32.86 2.91 2.18
N MET A 92 -31.58 2.54 2.40
CA MET A 92 -30.41 3.05 1.67
C MET A 92 -29.97 2.12 0.53
N ARG A 93 -30.82 1.18 0.11
CA ARG A 93 -30.56 0.22 -0.96
C ARG A 93 -29.96 0.81 -2.24
N SER A 94 -30.40 2.01 -2.63
CA SER A 94 -29.86 2.68 -3.82
C SER A 94 -28.36 2.95 -3.68
N THR A 95 -27.93 3.40 -2.51
CA THR A 95 -26.52 3.64 -2.18
C THR A 95 -25.73 2.33 -2.16
N THR A 96 -26.25 1.29 -1.50
CA THR A 96 -25.60 -0.03 -1.47
C THR A 96 -25.39 -0.58 -2.89
N ARG A 97 -26.42 -0.51 -3.74
CA ARG A 97 -26.31 -0.91 -5.15
C ARG A 97 -25.28 -0.13 -5.95
N GLN A 98 -25.13 1.16 -5.67
CA GLN A 98 -24.13 1.97 -6.37
C GLN A 98 -22.70 1.59 -5.96
N VAL A 99 -22.49 1.22 -4.70
CA VAL A 99 -21.22 0.71 -4.20
C VAL A 99 -20.92 -0.68 -4.75
N GLU A 100 -21.91 -1.58 -4.80
CA GLU A 100 -21.80 -2.89 -5.46
C GLU A 100 -21.40 -2.73 -6.93
N LYS A 101 -22.06 -1.84 -7.67
CA LYS A 101 -21.72 -1.57 -9.07
C LYS A 101 -20.29 -1.03 -9.23
N ALA A 102 -19.83 -0.17 -8.32
CA ALA A 102 -18.45 0.33 -8.33
C ALA A 102 -17.45 -0.80 -8.05
N TRP A 103 -17.77 -1.69 -7.11
CA TRP A 103 -17.00 -2.89 -6.81
C TRP A 103 -16.91 -3.81 -8.02
N ASP A 104 -18.04 -4.14 -8.64
CA ASP A 104 -18.09 -5.00 -9.84
C ASP A 104 -17.29 -4.41 -11.00
N THR A 105 -17.32 -3.08 -11.17
CA THR A 105 -16.53 -2.39 -12.20
C THR A 105 -15.03 -2.55 -11.97
N LEU A 106 -14.58 -2.51 -10.71
CA LEU A 106 -13.17 -2.76 -10.37
C LEU A 106 -12.77 -4.20 -10.67
N VAL A 107 -13.61 -5.16 -10.29
CA VAL A 107 -13.37 -6.59 -10.57
C VAL A 107 -13.31 -6.84 -12.08
N GLN A 108 -14.25 -6.29 -12.85
CA GLN A 108 -14.25 -6.38 -14.32
C GLN A 108 -13.02 -5.72 -14.97
N ALA A 109 -12.47 -4.68 -14.34
CA ALA A 109 -11.23 -4.05 -14.77
C ALA A 109 -9.97 -4.87 -14.39
N GLY A 110 -10.12 -6.02 -13.72
CA GLY A 110 -9.01 -6.88 -13.32
C GLY A 110 -8.36 -6.49 -11.99
N VAL A 111 -9.06 -5.72 -11.15
CA VAL A 111 -8.63 -5.39 -9.79
C VAL A 111 -9.17 -6.44 -8.83
N GLU A 112 -8.28 -7.08 -8.08
CA GLU A 112 -8.63 -7.99 -6.99
C GLU A 112 -8.28 -7.34 -5.65
N ILE A 113 -9.27 -7.26 -4.76
CA ILE A 113 -9.12 -6.71 -3.42
C ILE A 113 -9.28 -7.86 -2.43
N LYS A 114 -8.22 -8.16 -1.69
CA LYS A 114 -8.20 -9.20 -0.67
C LYS A 114 -8.23 -8.60 0.73
N ASP A 115 -9.33 -8.84 1.42
CA ASP A 115 -9.46 -8.62 2.86
C ASP A 115 -8.86 -9.83 3.61
N HIS A 116 -8.10 -9.56 4.67
CA HIS A 116 -7.44 -10.57 5.48
C HIS A 116 -8.14 -10.80 6.83
N LEU A 117 -9.30 -10.16 7.07
CA LEU A 117 -10.03 -10.25 8.32
C LEU A 117 -10.32 -11.72 8.70
N GLY A 118 -9.90 -12.13 9.89
CA GLY A 118 -10.09 -13.47 10.41
C GLY A 118 -9.10 -14.52 9.89
N GLU A 119 -8.24 -14.21 8.92
CA GLU A 119 -7.22 -15.15 8.48
C GLU A 119 -6.22 -15.44 9.62
N PRO A 120 -5.77 -16.70 9.79
CA PRO A 120 -4.70 -16.99 10.74
C PRO A 120 -3.43 -16.23 10.36
N PHE A 121 -2.76 -15.68 11.35
CA PHE A 121 -1.52 -14.97 11.12
C PHE A 121 -0.36 -15.96 11.08
N ASP A 122 0.46 -15.85 10.04
CA ASP A 122 1.74 -16.53 9.93
C ASP A 122 2.78 -15.50 9.48
N SER A 123 3.95 -15.50 10.15
CA SER A 123 5.08 -14.63 9.84
C SER A 123 5.59 -14.72 8.38
N GLY A 124 5.25 -15.79 7.66
CA GLY A 124 5.55 -15.96 6.23
C GLY A 124 4.57 -15.26 5.27
N LEU A 125 3.44 -14.75 5.78
CA LEU A 125 2.50 -14.00 4.95
C LEU A 125 3.11 -12.64 4.56
N SER A 126 2.97 -12.27 3.29
CA SER A 126 3.42 -10.98 2.79
C SER A 126 2.43 -9.87 3.15
N ILE A 127 2.20 -9.63 4.45
CA ILE A 127 1.29 -8.63 5.02
C ILE A 127 2.06 -7.75 6.03
N SER A 128 1.70 -6.48 6.12
CA SER A 128 2.28 -5.54 7.09
C SER A 128 1.46 -5.53 8.36
N VAL A 129 2.05 -5.94 9.49
CA VAL A 129 1.39 -5.84 10.79
C VAL A 129 1.59 -4.44 11.36
N VAL A 130 0.49 -3.74 11.61
CA VAL A 130 0.48 -2.41 12.23
C VAL A 130 0.56 -2.53 13.75
N ALA A 131 -0.13 -3.51 14.32
CA ALA A 131 -0.12 -3.76 15.77
C ALA A 131 -0.48 -5.22 16.09
N PHE A 132 0.01 -5.68 17.23
CA PHE A 132 -0.48 -6.87 17.91
C PHE A 132 -1.37 -6.43 19.08
N GLN A 133 -2.56 -7.03 19.21
CA GLN A 133 -3.53 -6.68 20.24
C GLN A 133 -3.94 -7.93 21.03
N PRO A 134 -3.82 -7.94 22.37
CA PRO A 134 -4.39 -9.01 23.19
C PRO A 134 -5.91 -9.07 22.99
N THR A 135 -6.42 -10.24 22.60
CA THR A 135 -7.83 -10.47 22.30
C THR A 135 -8.30 -11.72 23.02
N PRO A 136 -9.15 -11.59 24.07
CA PRO A 136 -9.69 -12.72 24.80
C PRO A 136 -10.43 -13.70 23.88
N GLY A 137 -10.32 -15.01 24.16
CA GLY A 137 -11.02 -16.05 23.41
C GLY A 137 -10.40 -16.41 22.06
N LEU A 138 -9.21 -15.90 21.75
CA LEU A 138 -8.39 -16.43 20.66
C LEU A 138 -7.52 -17.59 21.15
N GLU A 139 -7.50 -18.68 20.41
CA GLU A 139 -6.59 -19.82 20.67
C GLU A 139 -5.21 -19.61 20.03
N ARG A 140 -5.14 -18.80 18.97
CA ARG A 140 -3.94 -18.52 18.18
C ARG A 140 -3.99 -17.14 17.56
N GLU A 141 -2.83 -16.68 17.10
CA GLU A 141 -2.71 -15.41 16.41
C GLU A 141 -3.51 -15.40 15.10
N ARG A 142 -4.29 -14.33 14.90
CA ARG A 142 -5.07 -14.14 13.67
C ARG A 142 -5.30 -12.67 13.40
N VAL A 143 -5.57 -12.31 12.16
CA VAL A 143 -5.94 -10.94 11.80
C VAL A 143 -7.31 -10.62 12.39
N ILE A 144 -7.37 -9.62 13.28
CA ILE A 144 -8.63 -9.15 13.90
C ILE A 144 -9.19 -7.91 13.22
N GLU A 145 -8.35 -7.17 12.50
CA GLU A 145 -8.77 -5.99 11.76
C GLU A 145 -7.88 -5.79 10.53
N THR A 146 -8.49 -5.51 9.38
CA THR A 146 -7.79 -5.08 8.18
C THR A 146 -7.88 -3.56 8.09
N ILE A 147 -6.74 -2.87 8.19
CA ILE A 147 -6.67 -1.40 8.06
C ILE A 147 -6.63 -0.98 6.60
N ARG A 148 -5.90 -1.75 5.79
CA ARG A 148 -5.85 -1.67 4.33
C ARG A 148 -5.84 -3.07 3.73
N PRO A 149 -6.65 -3.34 2.69
CA PRO A 149 -6.63 -4.62 2.01
C PRO A 149 -5.38 -4.75 1.13
N SER A 150 -5.05 -5.99 0.75
CA SER A 150 -4.14 -6.23 -0.36
C SER A 150 -4.86 -5.93 -1.66
N VAL A 151 -4.21 -5.26 -2.60
CA VAL A 151 -4.79 -4.95 -3.92
C VAL A 151 -3.87 -5.48 -5.01
N TYR A 152 -4.45 -6.25 -5.94
CA TYR A 152 -3.79 -6.82 -7.10
C TYR A 152 -4.43 -6.27 -8.37
N PHE A 153 -3.62 -6.13 -9.41
CA PHE A 153 -4.06 -5.77 -10.76
C PHE A 153 -3.43 -6.76 -11.74
N GLY A 154 -4.25 -7.67 -12.27
CA GLY A 154 -3.76 -8.91 -12.86
C GLY A 154 -2.89 -9.69 -11.85
N ASP A 155 -1.75 -10.21 -12.29
CA ASP A 155 -0.83 -10.98 -11.44
C ASP A 155 0.07 -10.11 -10.54
N ARG A 156 -0.08 -8.78 -10.60
CA ARG A 156 0.79 -7.86 -9.88
C ARG A 156 0.10 -7.30 -8.65
N ARG A 157 0.72 -7.48 -7.48
CA ARG A 157 0.33 -6.75 -6.27
C ARG A 157 0.72 -5.28 -6.37
N ILE A 158 -0.28 -4.40 -6.30
CA ILE A 158 -0.09 -2.94 -6.31
C ILE A 158 -0.20 -2.32 -4.91
N GLN A 159 -0.79 -3.05 -3.94
CA GLN A 159 -0.84 -2.65 -2.53
C GLN A 159 -0.68 -3.86 -1.61
N MET A 160 0.15 -3.72 -0.57
CA MET A 160 0.30 -4.68 0.51
C MET A 160 -0.73 -4.41 1.61
N ALA A 161 -1.33 -5.46 2.17
CA ALA A 161 -2.26 -5.29 3.29
C ALA A 161 -1.56 -4.76 4.54
N GLU A 162 -2.32 -3.97 5.29
CA GLU A 162 -1.99 -3.51 6.64
C GLU A 162 -3.04 -4.03 7.61
N VAL A 163 -2.61 -4.74 8.65
CA VAL A 163 -3.50 -5.49 9.54
C VAL A 163 -3.14 -5.31 11.00
N ILE A 164 -4.13 -5.52 11.88
CA ILE A 164 -3.94 -5.72 13.31
C ILE A 164 -4.12 -7.20 13.59
N VAL A 165 -3.15 -7.79 14.30
CA VAL A 165 -3.16 -9.20 14.67
C VAL A 165 -3.61 -9.33 16.13
N GLY A 166 -4.64 -10.12 16.36
CA GLY A 166 -5.06 -10.52 17.69
C GLY A 166 -4.12 -11.59 18.23
N THR A 167 -3.67 -11.43 19.47
CA THR A 167 -2.89 -12.41 20.22
C THR A 167 -3.73 -12.99 21.35
N PRO A 168 -3.59 -14.28 21.68
CA PRO A 168 -4.28 -14.89 22.81
C PRO A 168 -3.87 -14.19 24.12
N ASP A 169 -4.84 -13.90 25.00
CA ASP A 169 -4.54 -13.39 26.33
C ASP A 169 -3.77 -14.46 27.13
N SER A 170 -2.63 -14.08 27.72
CA SER A 170 -1.83 -15.00 28.54
C SER A 170 -2.57 -15.54 29.77
N ALA A 171 -3.73 -14.96 30.12
CA ALA A 171 -4.59 -15.44 31.20
C ALA A 171 -5.25 -16.80 30.89
N ASP A 172 -5.47 -17.14 29.61
CA ASP A 172 -6.03 -18.45 29.20
C ASP A 172 -4.95 -19.55 29.10
N GLN A 173 -3.66 -19.19 29.16
CA GLN A 173 -2.55 -20.13 29.01
C GLN A 173 -2.00 -20.68 30.34
N MET A 174 -2.65 -20.43 31.49
CA MET A 174 -2.27 -21.09 32.74
C MET A 174 -3.13 -22.34 32.97
N PRO A 175 -2.65 -23.56 32.61
CA PRO A 175 -3.31 -24.77 33.08
C PRO A 175 -3.31 -24.77 34.62
N PRO A 176 -4.38 -25.29 35.28
CA PRO A 176 -4.37 -25.49 36.72
C PRO A 176 -3.12 -26.31 37.08
N ARG A 177 -2.26 -25.76 37.94
CA ARG A 177 -1.20 -26.54 38.58
C ARG A 177 -1.87 -27.55 39.50
N GLU A 178 -2.27 -28.68 38.95
CA GLU A 178 -2.74 -29.83 39.69
C GLU A 178 -1.55 -30.41 40.45
N GLY A 179 -1.47 -30.09 41.75
CA GLY A 179 -0.34 -30.48 42.59
C GLY A 179 -0.43 -30.07 44.05
N ALA A 180 -1.64 -29.82 44.57
CA ALA A 180 -1.89 -29.91 46.00
C ALA A 180 -2.22 -31.37 46.32
N ARG A 181 -1.20 -32.22 46.51
CA ARG A 181 -1.38 -33.46 47.27
C ARG A 181 -0.79 -33.27 48.65
N GLU A 182 -1.71 -33.02 49.57
CA GLU A 182 -1.70 -33.40 50.98
C GLU A 182 -0.41 -34.07 51.46
N GLN A 183 0.32 -33.35 52.31
CA GLN A 183 1.04 -33.98 53.41
C GLN A 183 0.54 -33.34 54.70
N ARG A 184 -0.30 -34.10 55.40
CA ARG A 184 -0.70 -33.91 56.80
C ARG A 184 -0.96 -35.30 57.37
N PRO A 185 -0.72 -35.59 58.66
CA PRO A 185 0.15 -34.94 59.65
C PRO A 185 1.41 -35.75 59.99
#